data_AF-M2Q5J5-F1
#
_entry.id   AF-M2Q5J5-F1
#
_cell.length_a   1.000
_cell.length_b   1.000
_cell.length_c   1.000
_cell.angle_alpha   90.00
_cell.angle_beta   90.00
_cell.angle_gamma   90.00
#
_symmetry.space_group_name_H-M   'P 1'
#
loop_
_entity.id
_entity.type
_entity.pdbx_description
1 polymer ?
#
loop_
_entity_poly.entity_id
_entity_poly.type
_entity_poly.pdbx_seq_one_letter_code
_entity_poly.pdbx_strand_id
1 'polypeptide(L)'
;MEECADGTADVLPGGRDVTLATSDGLRLASWYFPVASAKAAVLVAPGNAGHRSYRVPLARALTARGLSVLLLDPFLPVRWLLRDEFPTRDNVARVKAPVTVVYGSADSIVPAEQSREVARAAGAKVVEVPGADHNDPAFSDGPELIDAIANGSGAPAQ
;
A
#
# COMPACT_ATOMS: atom_id res chain seq x y z
N MET A 1 25.29 -11.47 17.01
CA MET A 1 24.96 -10.03 17.07
C MET A 1 23.49 -9.95 16.74
N GLU A 2 22.67 -9.75 17.77
CA GLU A 2 21.23 -9.51 17.63
C GLU A 2 21.05 -8.19 16.88
N GLU A 3 20.39 -8.24 15.73
CA GLU A 3 19.97 -7.05 15.01
C GLU A 3 18.78 -6.48 15.78
N CYS A 4 18.98 -5.39 16.52
CA CYS A 4 17.92 -4.64 17.17
C CYS A 4 16.99 -4.12 16.06
N ALA A 5 15.94 -4.87 15.74
CA ALA A 5 14.85 -4.38 14.92
C ALA A 5 14.25 -3.18 15.66
N ASP A 6 14.38 -1.97 15.11
CA ASP A 6 13.65 -0.79 15.60
C ASP A 6 12.20 -1.20 15.88
N GLY A 7 11.76 -1.04 17.13
CA GLY A 7 10.41 -1.42 17.52
C GLY A 7 9.43 -0.52 16.79
N THR A 8 8.25 -1.04 16.42
CA THR A 8 7.23 -0.25 15.68
C THR A 8 6.95 1.12 16.32
N ALA A 9 7.03 1.19 17.65
CA ALA A 9 6.80 2.40 18.43
C ALA A 9 7.85 3.52 18.20
N ASP A 10 9.07 3.16 17.81
CA ASP A 10 10.15 4.10 17.50
C ASP A 10 9.96 4.77 16.13
N VAL A 11 9.17 4.13 15.26
CA VAL A 11 8.92 4.55 13.88
C VAL A 11 7.66 5.40 13.73
N LEU A 12 6.58 5.02 14.41
CA LEU A 12 5.39 5.86 14.58
C LEU A 12 4.74 5.53 15.93
N PRO A 13 4.58 6.52 16.84
CA PRO A 13 4.05 6.28 18.18
C PRO A 13 2.70 5.54 18.16
N GLY A 14 2.56 4.55 19.04
CA GLY A 14 1.34 3.75 19.17
C GLY A 14 1.25 2.57 18.18
N GLY A 15 2.24 2.40 17.31
CA GLY A 15 2.34 1.23 16.45
C GLY A 15 2.61 -0.08 17.21
N ARG A 16 2.14 -1.19 16.64
CA ARG A 16 2.24 -2.54 17.20
C ARG A 16 2.84 -3.50 16.19
N ASP A 17 3.81 -4.29 16.61
CA ASP A 17 4.25 -5.46 15.86
C ASP A 17 3.16 -6.53 15.92
N VAL A 18 2.71 -6.98 14.75
CA VAL A 18 1.73 -8.06 14.61
C VAL A 18 2.21 -9.09 13.61
N THR A 19 1.80 -10.34 13.81
CA THR A 19 2.04 -11.41 12.82
C THR A 19 0.70 -11.99 12.41
N LEU A 20 0.42 -11.97 11.11
CA LEU A 20 -0.78 -12.60 10.54
C LEU A 20 -0.41 -13.99 10.03
N ALA A 21 -1.25 -14.98 10.35
CA ALA A 21 -1.16 -16.32 9.78
C ALA A 21 -2.22 -16.46 8.69
N THR A 22 -1.81 -16.84 7.50
CA THR A 22 -2.71 -17.19 6.40
C THR A 22 -3.15 -18.66 6.53
N SER A 23 -4.21 -19.06 5.83
CA SER A 23 -4.76 -20.43 5.90
C SER A 23 -3.81 -21.50 5.36
N ASP A 24 -2.85 -21.12 4.50
CA ASP A 24 -1.79 -21.98 3.98
C ASP A 24 -0.53 -21.99 4.87
N GLY A 25 -0.57 -21.33 6.03
CA GLY A 25 0.49 -21.37 7.03
C GLY A 25 1.60 -20.33 6.86
N LEU A 26 1.49 -19.42 5.88
CA LEU A 26 2.42 -18.30 5.75
C LEU A 26 2.24 -17.33 6.93
N ARG A 27 3.36 -16.88 7.49
CA ARG A 27 3.41 -15.89 8.56
C ARG A 27 3.89 -14.56 7.99
N LEU A 28 3.05 -13.55 8.07
CA LEU A 28 3.33 -12.20 7.59
C LEU A 28 3.64 -11.30 8.79
N ALA A 29 4.90 -10.87 8.90
CA ALA A 29 5.27 -9.83 9.85
C ALA A 29 4.65 -8.51 9.38
N SER A 30 4.15 -7.70 10.31
CA SER A 30 3.45 -6.48 9.95
C SER A 30 3.50 -5.46 11.08
N TRP A 31 3.34 -4.19 10.71
CA TRP A 31 3.15 -3.09 11.65
C TRP A 31 1.72 -2.59 11.59
N TYR A 32 1.06 -2.55 12.74
CA TYR A 32 -0.31 -2.07 12.88
C TYR A 32 -0.36 -0.77 13.67
N PHE A 33 -0.98 0.25 13.08
CA PHE A 33 -1.17 1.59 13.64
C PHE A 33 -2.66 1.82 13.88
N PRO A 34 -3.17 1.55 15.11
CA PRO A 34 -4.57 1.69 15.42
C PRO A 34 -4.96 3.16 15.64
N VAL A 35 -6.13 3.55 15.14
CA VAL A 35 -6.82 4.80 15.49
C VAL A 35 -8.13 4.42 16.17
N ALA A 36 -8.31 4.85 17.43
CA ALA A 36 -9.39 4.38 18.29
C ALA A 36 -10.80 4.64 17.72
N SER A 37 -10.98 5.74 16.98
CA SER A 37 -12.25 6.14 16.35
C SER A 37 -12.39 5.69 14.90
N ALA A 38 -11.43 4.94 14.35
CA ALA A 38 -11.43 4.56 12.95
C ALA A 38 -12.59 3.62 12.62
N LYS A 39 -13.33 3.96 11.55
CA LYS A 39 -14.39 3.12 11.01
C LYS A 39 -13.88 2.05 10.05
N ALA A 40 -12.65 2.21 9.56
CA ALA A 40 -12.01 1.30 8.62
C ALA A 40 -10.49 1.22 8.88
N ALA A 41 -9.89 0.14 8.37
CA ALA A 41 -8.45 -0.02 8.34
C ALA A 41 -7.96 -0.16 6.89
N VAL A 42 -6.79 0.41 6.60
CA VAL A 42 -6.10 0.28 5.31
C VAL A 42 -4.98 -0.73 5.45
N LEU A 43 -5.06 -1.83 4.71
CA LEU A 43 -3.98 -2.79 4.56
C LEU A 43 -3.12 -2.40 3.36
N VAL A 44 -1.81 -2.32 3.57
CA VAL A 44 -0.83 -1.95 2.54
C VAL A 44 0.10 -3.14 2.29
N ALA A 45 0.07 -3.67 1.07
CA ALA A 45 1.03 -4.64 0.58
C ALA A 45 2.13 -3.93 -0.23
N PRO A 46 3.42 -4.20 0.01
CA PRO A 46 4.50 -3.60 -0.75
C PRO A 46 4.61 -4.19 -2.16
N GLY A 47 5.15 -3.39 -3.09
CA GLY A 47 5.62 -3.90 -4.38
C GLY A 47 6.95 -4.66 -4.25
N ASN A 48 7.52 -5.07 -5.39
CA ASN A 48 8.80 -5.77 -5.41
C ASN A 48 9.92 -4.96 -4.74
N ALA A 49 10.73 -5.65 -3.94
CA ALA A 49 11.80 -5.06 -3.12
C ALA A 49 11.33 -3.96 -2.13
N GLY A 50 10.02 -3.77 -1.95
CA GLY A 50 9.48 -2.89 -0.94
C GLY A 50 9.56 -3.50 0.46
N HIS A 51 9.71 -2.64 1.46
CA HIS A 51 9.73 -2.99 2.87
C HIS A 51 8.73 -2.11 3.63
N ARG A 52 8.16 -2.60 4.74
CA ARG A 52 7.13 -1.85 5.50
C ARG A 52 7.60 -0.46 5.94
N SER A 53 8.89 -0.29 6.25
CA SER A 53 9.48 1.00 6.65
C SER A 53 9.34 2.09 5.59
N TYR A 54 9.33 1.75 4.30
CA TYR A 54 9.16 2.73 3.21
C TYR A 54 7.73 3.29 3.15
N ARG A 55 6.77 2.64 3.83
CA ARG A 55 5.36 3.04 3.86
C ARG A 55 4.97 3.76 5.16
N VAL A 56 5.93 4.10 6.01
CA VAL A 56 5.69 4.89 7.23
C VAL A 56 5.13 6.27 6.93
N PRO A 57 5.60 7.03 5.91
CA PRO A 57 4.97 8.29 5.53
C PRO A 57 3.49 8.14 5.18
N LEU A 58 3.16 7.10 4.39
CA LEU A 58 1.78 6.75 4.03
C LEU A 58 0.94 6.46 5.29
N ALA A 59 1.45 5.63 6.21
CA ALA A 59 0.75 5.28 7.43
C ALA A 59 0.49 6.50 8.32
N ARG A 60 1.47 7.40 8.45
CA ARG A 60 1.30 8.67 9.19
C ARG A 60 0.22 9.54 8.55
N ALA A 61 0.22 9.70 7.24
CA ALA A 61 -0.77 10.53 6.55
C ALA A 61 -2.20 9.95 6.67
N LEU A 62 -2.35 8.63 6.55
CA LEU A 62 -3.66 7.97 6.68
C LEU A 62 -4.18 7.93 8.12
N THR A 63 -3.31 7.74 9.11
CA THR A 63 -3.71 7.83 10.53
C THR A 63 -4.13 9.25 10.91
N ALA A 64 -3.49 10.27 10.34
CA ALA A 64 -3.95 11.66 10.46
C ALA A 64 -5.32 11.91 9.81
N ARG A 65 -5.72 11.10 8.81
CA ARG A 65 -7.08 11.07 8.23
C ARG A 65 -8.07 10.24 9.04
N GLY A 66 -7.67 9.72 10.21
CA GLY A 66 -8.54 8.93 11.09
C GLY A 66 -8.69 7.46 10.69
N LEU A 67 -7.81 6.93 9.86
CA LEU A 67 -7.81 5.52 9.44
C LEU A 67 -6.79 4.71 10.23
N SER A 68 -7.15 3.48 10.61
CA SER A 68 -6.14 2.53 11.10
C SER A 68 -5.34 1.99 9.91
N VAL A 69 -4.06 1.66 10.09
CA VAL A 69 -3.20 1.21 8.99
C VAL A 69 -2.45 -0.06 9.38
N LEU A 70 -2.41 -1.03 8.47
CA LEU A 70 -1.61 -2.24 8.59
C LEU A 70 -0.62 -2.30 7.43
N LEU A 71 0.68 -2.22 7.72
CA LEU A 71 1.75 -2.37 6.74
C LEU A 71 2.26 -3.80 6.75
N LEU A 72 2.04 -4.54 5.66
CA LEU A 72 2.53 -5.91 5.51
C LEU A 72 4.01 -5.93 5.15
N ASP A 73 4.69 -6.97 5.62
CA ASP A 73 6.06 -7.28 5.23
C ASP A 73 6.22 -8.78 4.97
N PRO A 74 6.32 -9.19 3.71
CA PRO A 74 6.68 -10.55 3.38
C PRO A 74 8.19 -10.72 3.60
N PHE A 75 8.59 -11.20 4.79
CA PHE A 75 9.96 -11.63 5.10
C PHE A 75 10.31 -12.92 4.33
N LEU A 76 10.31 -12.84 3.00
CA LEU A 76 10.77 -13.87 2.09
C LEU A 76 11.96 -13.30 1.33
N PRO A 77 12.98 -14.10 0.96
CA PRO A 77 14.10 -13.66 0.12
C PRO A 77 13.66 -13.42 -1.35
N VAL A 78 12.55 -12.69 -1.55
CA VAL A 78 11.88 -12.42 -2.83
C VAL A 78 12.82 -11.84 -3.87
N ARG A 79 13.79 -11.03 -3.42
CA ARG A 79 14.81 -10.39 -4.27
C ARG A 79 15.66 -11.40 -5.07
N TRP A 80 15.79 -12.64 -4.60
CA TRP A 80 16.63 -13.66 -5.24
C TRP A 80 15.83 -14.64 -6.11
N LEU A 81 14.50 -14.62 -6.03
CA LEU A 81 13.64 -15.68 -6.58
C LEU A 81 12.55 -15.17 -7.55
N LEU A 82 12.23 -13.88 -7.59
CA LEU A 82 11.05 -13.39 -8.32
C LEU A 82 11.37 -12.49 -9.51
N ARG A 83 11.27 -13.08 -10.71
CA ARG A 83 10.62 -12.40 -11.85
C ARG A 83 9.15 -12.75 -11.76
N ASP A 84 8.39 -11.96 -11.00
CA ASP A 84 6.93 -12.07 -11.01
C ASP A 84 6.41 -11.29 -12.22
N GLU A 85 5.53 -11.90 -13.01
CA GLU A 85 4.88 -11.24 -14.14
C GLU A 85 3.72 -10.35 -13.67
N PHE A 86 3.31 -10.45 -12.40
CA PHE A 86 2.19 -9.75 -11.79
C PHE A 86 0.97 -9.70 -12.73
N PRO A 87 0.16 -10.77 -12.78
CA PRO A 87 -1.07 -10.82 -13.59
C PRO A 87 -2.18 -9.93 -13.00
N THR A 88 -1.84 -8.68 -12.66
CA THR A 88 -2.66 -7.69 -11.99
C THR A 88 -3.92 -7.41 -12.78
N ARG A 89 -3.84 -7.32 -14.12
CA ARG A 89 -5.00 -7.15 -15.00
C ARG A 89 -6.03 -8.26 -14.80
N ASP A 90 -5.60 -9.52 -14.82
CA ASP A 90 -6.51 -10.66 -14.69
C ASP A 90 -7.02 -10.80 -13.26
N ASN A 91 -6.17 -10.52 -12.27
CA ASN A 91 -6.53 -10.55 -10.86
C ASN A 91 -7.58 -9.49 -10.52
N VAL A 92 -7.36 -8.25 -10.97
CA VAL A 92 -8.25 -7.12 -10.67
C VAL A 92 -9.61 -7.26 -11.35
N ALA A 93 -9.67 -7.87 -12.55
CA ALA A 93 -10.92 -8.12 -13.26
C ALA A 93 -11.89 -9.03 -12.47
N ARG A 94 -11.40 -9.79 -11.49
CA ARG A 94 -12.21 -10.65 -10.61
C ARG A 94 -12.65 -9.96 -9.32
N VAL A 95 -12.17 -8.74 -9.05
CA VAL A 95 -12.49 -8.00 -7.83
C VAL A 95 -13.91 -7.44 -7.95
N LYS A 96 -14.75 -7.75 -6.95
CA LYS A 96 -16.16 -7.28 -6.90
C LYS A 96 -16.35 -5.99 -6.11
N ALA A 97 -15.29 -5.50 -5.47
CA ALA A 97 -15.29 -4.25 -4.72
C ALA A 97 -14.90 -3.08 -5.62
N PRO A 98 -15.25 -1.82 -5.26
CA PRO A 98 -14.78 -0.64 -5.98
C PRO A 98 -13.25 -0.59 -6.06
N VAL A 99 -12.72 -0.35 -7.26
CA VAL A 99 -11.28 -0.27 -7.51
C VAL A 99 -10.92 1.17 -7.92
N THR A 100 -9.83 1.67 -7.36
CA THR A 100 -9.16 2.89 -7.84
C THR A 100 -7.73 2.52 -8.23
N VAL A 101 -7.30 2.95 -9.42
CA VAL A 101 -5.93 2.79 -9.89
C VAL A 101 -5.26 4.16 -9.88
N VAL A 102 -4.16 4.26 -9.14
CA VAL A 102 -3.34 5.47 -9.02
C VAL A 102 -1.98 5.20 -9.69
N TYR A 103 -1.52 6.07 -10.58
CA TYR A 103 -0.24 5.90 -11.27
C TYR A 103 0.36 7.23 -11.74
N GLY A 104 1.66 7.23 -12.04
CA GLY A 104 2.39 8.39 -12.54
C GLY A 104 2.43 8.44 -14.06
N SER A 105 2.28 9.62 -14.67
CA SER A 105 2.29 9.74 -16.13
C SER A 105 3.69 9.56 -16.74
N ALA A 106 4.75 9.66 -15.93
CA ALA A 106 6.15 9.54 -16.33
C ALA A 106 6.85 8.33 -15.72
N ASP A 107 6.08 7.35 -15.21
CA ASP A 107 6.60 6.14 -14.58
C ASP A 107 7.50 5.33 -15.54
N SER A 108 8.78 5.23 -15.17
CA SER A 108 9.85 4.59 -15.92
C SER A 108 9.96 3.08 -15.65
N ILE A 109 9.32 2.57 -14.60
CA ILE A 109 9.36 1.17 -14.17
C ILE A 109 8.10 0.43 -14.64
N VAL A 110 6.94 1.03 -14.41
CA VAL A 110 5.63 0.53 -14.85
C VAL A 110 5.00 1.59 -15.74
N PRO A 111 5.19 1.49 -17.08
CA PRO A 111 4.64 2.47 -18.01
C PRO A 111 3.15 2.72 -17.78
N ALA A 112 2.74 4.00 -17.83
CA ALA A 112 1.37 4.45 -17.55
C ALA A 112 0.29 3.65 -18.31
N GLU A 113 0.57 3.19 -19.52
CA GLU A 113 -0.39 2.41 -20.32
C GLU A 113 -0.75 1.07 -19.65
N GLN A 114 0.18 0.41 -18.94
CA GLN A 114 -0.13 -0.81 -18.20
C GLN A 114 -1.13 -0.53 -17.07
N SER A 115 -0.96 0.57 -16.34
CA SER A 115 -1.91 1.01 -15.32
C SER A 115 -3.29 1.35 -15.90
N ARG A 116 -3.32 1.93 -17.11
CA ARG A 116 -4.57 2.17 -17.84
C ARG A 116 -5.26 0.87 -18.25
N GLU A 117 -4.52 -0.16 -18.65
CA GLU A 117 -5.06 -1.48 -18.94
C GLU A 117 -5.67 -2.15 -17.71
N VAL A 118 -4.98 -2.08 -16.57
CA VAL A 118 -5.50 -2.56 -15.27
C VAL A 118 -6.80 -1.83 -14.92
N ALA A 119 -6.82 -0.50 -15.06
CA ALA A 119 -8.02 0.29 -14.78
C ALA A 119 -9.19 -0.09 -15.70
N ARG A 120 -8.94 -0.27 -17.00
CA ARG A 120 -9.94 -0.72 -17.97
C ARG A 120 -10.50 -2.11 -17.61
N ALA A 121 -9.64 -3.05 -17.23
CA ALA A 121 -10.06 -4.40 -16.86
C ALA A 121 -10.91 -4.45 -15.57
N ALA A 122 -10.65 -3.54 -14.63
CA ALA A 122 -11.40 -3.42 -13.38
C ALA A 122 -12.66 -2.56 -13.47
N GLY A 123 -12.83 -1.77 -14.54
CA GLY A 123 -13.79 -0.66 -14.54
C GLY A 123 -13.49 0.37 -13.43
N ALA A 124 -12.20 0.58 -13.14
CA ALA A 124 -11.76 1.36 -11.99
C ALA A 124 -11.88 2.87 -12.18
N LYS A 125 -11.96 3.60 -11.06
CA LYS A 125 -11.64 5.02 -11.03
C LYS A 125 -10.13 5.19 -11.29
N VAL A 126 -9.77 6.15 -12.14
CA VAL A 126 -8.38 6.47 -12.46
C VAL A 126 -7.95 7.76 -11.75
N VAL A 127 -6.77 7.74 -11.16
CA VAL A 127 -6.06 8.92 -10.66
C VAL A 127 -4.65 8.91 -11.26
N GLU A 128 -4.45 9.71 -12.30
CA GLU A 128 -3.14 9.93 -12.89
C GLU A 128 -2.45 11.10 -12.18
N VAL A 129 -1.21 10.92 -11.75
CA VAL A 129 -0.37 11.97 -11.17
C VAL A 129 0.56 12.50 -12.26
N PRO A 130 0.34 13.73 -12.78
CA PRO A 130 1.12 14.25 -13.90
C PRO A 130 2.60 14.41 -13.55
N GLY A 131 3.47 13.91 -14.42
CA GLY A 131 4.92 14.04 -14.31
C GLY A 131 5.59 13.14 -13.27
N ALA A 132 4.82 12.41 -12.46
CA ALA A 132 5.38 11.56 -11.41
C ALA A 132 5.99 10.26 -11.99
N ASP A 133 7.16 9.90 -11.47
CA ASP A 133 7.84 8.62 -11.67
C ASP A 133 7.55 7.65 -10.51
N HIS A 134 7.94 6.37 -10.67
CA HIS A 134 7.53 5.26 -9.80
C HIS A 134 7.81 5.44 -8.31
N ASN A 135 8.95 6.05 -7.97
CA ASN A 135 9.43 6.22 -6.61
C ASN A 135 9.35 7.67 -6.12
N ASP A 136 8.59 8.51 -6.82
CA ASP A 136 8.42 9.90 -6.42
C ASP A 136 7.64 10.02 -5.11
N PRO A 137 7.86 11.09 -4.33
CA PRO A 137 7.15 11.36 -3.08
C PRO A 137 5.62 11.34 -3.22
N ALA A 138 5.10 11.63 -4.41
CA ALA A 138 3.67 11.54 -4.72
C ALA A 138 3.05 10.17 -4.36
N PHE A 139 3.81 9.07 -4.46
CA PHE A 139 3.36 7.72 -4.10
C PHE A 139 3.78 7.27 -2.70
N SER A 140 4.34 8.18 -1.90
CA SER A 140 4.64 7.95 -0.48
C SER A 140 3.56 8.53 0.41
N ASP A 141 3.35 9.85 0.36
CA ASP A 141 2.33 10.56 1.15
C ASP A 141 1.69 11.72 0.37
N GLY A 142 1.80 11.69 -0.96
CA GLY A 142 1.22 12.68 -1.85
C GLY A 142 -0.31 12.78 -1.74
N PRO A 143 -0.88 13.99 -1.87
CA PRO A 143 -2.29 14.24 -1.62
C PRO A 143 -3.21 13.42 -2.52
N GLU A 144 -2.87 13.22 -3.79
CA GLU A 144 -3.67 12.43 -4.73
C GLU A 144 -3.84 10.98 -4.27
N LEU A 145 -2.77 10.36 -3.76
CA LEU A 145 -2.81 9.00 -3.23
C LEU A 145 -3.62 8.93 -1.93
N ILE A 146 -3.37 9.86 -1.00
CA ILE A 146 -4.08 9.89 0.30
C ILE A 146 -5.57 10.13 0.09
N ASP A 147 -5.95 11.04 -0.82
CA ASP A 147 -7.33 11.35 -1.14
C ASP A 147 -8.02 10.18 -1.84
N ALA A 148 -7.33 9.50 -2.76
CA ALA A 148 -7.87 8.30 -3.40
C ALA A 148 -8.23 7.23 -2.36
N ILE A 149 -7.34 6.98 -1.39
CA ILE A 149 -7.55 5.99 -0.34
C ILE A 149 -8.66 6.43 0.62
N ALA A 150 -8.59 7.65 1.14
CA ALA A 150 -9.53 8.14 2.14
C ALA A 150 -10.98 8.17 1.62
N ASN A 151 -11.18 8.64 0.39
CA ASN A 151 -12.49 8.69 -0.24
C ASN A 151 -13.08 7.29 -0.52
N GLY A 152 -12.25 6.32 -0.88
CA GLY A 152 -12.67 4.93 -1.06
C GLY A 152 -13.01 4.22 0.26
N SER A 153 -12.47 4.71 1.38
CA SER A 153 -12.62 4.11 2.71
C SER A 153 -13.89 4.55 3.45
N GLY A 154 -14.66 5.49 2.88
CA GLY A 154 -15.79 6.13 3.57
C GLY A 154 -15.35 6.97 4.77
N ALA A 155 -14.09 7.40 4.81
CA ALA A 155 -13.60 8.36 5.81
C ALA A 155 -14.28 9.73 5.58
N PRO A 156 -14.59 10.49 6.65
CA PRO A 156 -15.20 11.80 6.50
C PRO A 156 -14.26 12.72 5.71
N ALA A 157 -14.81 13.44 4.73
CA ALA A 157 -14.14 14.60 4.15
C ALA A 157 -13.94 15.64 5.25
N GLN A 158 -12.75 16.26 5.30
CA GLN A 158 -12.47 17.38 6.20
C GLN A 158 -13.16 18.65 5.73
#